data_AF-A0A6J5D643-F1
#
_entry.id   AF-A0A6J5D643-F1
#
_cell.length_a   1.000
_cell.length_b   1.000
_cell.length_c   1.000
_cell.angle_alpha   90.00
_cell.angle_beta   90.00
_cell.angle_gamma   90.00
#
_symmetry.space_group_name_H-M   'P 1'
#
loop_
_entity.id
_entity.type
_entity.pdbx_description
1 polymer ?
#
loop_
_entity_poly.entity_id
_entity_poly.type
_entity_poly.pdbx_seq_one_letter_code
_entity_poly.pdbx_strand_id
1 'polypeptide(L)'
;MNVVEILAQAESAADDHFKYARFVSGAEALQSDARNFTNERMQSEYQACWFELEIVNALALDEWESDGKPDVWLDPWNERYKQDAKELVGKLCSLLSRSV
;
A
#
# COMPACT_ATOMS: atom_id res chain seq x y z
N MET A 1 3.03 -12.93 -0.04
CA MET A 1 4.19 -12.04 0.13
C MET A 1 4.60 -12.08 1.59
N ASN A 2 5.88 -12.02 1.91
CA ASN A 2 6.39 -11.92 3.29
C ASN A 2 6.85 -10.47 3.61
N VAL A 3 7.22 -10.21 4.87
CA VAL A 3 7.62 -8.86 5.33
C VAL A 3 8.81 -8.31 4.54
N VAL A 4 9.81 -9.14 4.23
CA VAL A 4 11.00 -8.72 3.47
C VAL A 4 10.62 -8.27 2.06
N GLU A 5 9.73 -9.01 1.40
CA GLU A 5 9.25 -8.67 0.05
C GLU A 5 8.43 -7.37 0.04
N ILE A 6 7.60 -7.11 1.07
CA ILE A 6 6.89 -5.84 1.23
C ILE A 6 7.86 -4.67 1.37
N LEU A 7 8.86 -4.81 2.25
CA LEU A 7 9.83 -3.75 2.49
C LEU A 7 10.67 -3.45 1.23
N ALA A 8 11.01 -4.47 0.44
CA ALA A 8 11.72 -4.29 -0.83
C ALA A 8 10.88 -3.55 -1.88
N GLN A 9 9.56 -3.72 -1.89
CA GLN A 9 8.68 -2.99 -2.82
C GLN A 9 8.46 -1.54 -2.42
N ALA A 10 8.53 -1.24 -1.12
CA ALA A 10 8.18 0.06 -0.55
C ALA A 10 8.90 1.25 -1.22
N GLU A 11 10.17 1.09 -1.61
CA GLU A 11 10.98 2.15 -2.23
C GLU A 11 10.36 2.71 -3.52
N SER A 12 9.63 1.88 -4.27
CA SER A 12 9.04 2.23 -5.57
C SER A 12 7.51 2.10 -5.59
N ALA A 13 6.90 1.67 -4.49
CA ALA A 13 5.47 1.38 -4.41
C ALA A 13 4.60 2.58 -4.82
N ALA A 14 5.03 3.80 -4.52
CA ALA A 14 4.29 5.01 -4.85
C ALA A 14 4.70 5.67 -6.19
N ASP A 15 5.51 5.01 -7.02
CA ASP A 15 5.94 5.60 -8.30
C ASP A 15 4.78 5.71 -9.29
N ASP A 16 3.91 4.70 -9.32
CA ASP A 16 2.74 4.58 -10.19
C ASP A 16 1.64 3.72 -9.54
N HIS A 17 0.43 3.82 -10.07
CA HIS A 17 -0.76 3.14 -9.54
C HIS A 17 -0.66 1.61 -9.61
N PHE A 18 0.04 1.03 -10.58
CA PHE A 18 0.18 -0.43 -10.68
C PHE A 18 1.12 -1.00 -9.61
N LYS A 19 2.25 -0.33 -9.37
CA LYS A 19 3.17 -0.68 -8.28
C LYS A 19 2.48 -0.52 -6.93
N TYR A 20 1.68 0.52 -6.77
CA TYR A 20 0.92 0.74 -5.55
C TYR A 20 -0.11 -0.38 -5.32
N ALA A 21 -0.91 -0.72 -6.33
CA ALA A 21 -1.87 -1.82 -6.25
C ALA A 21 -1.20 -3.15 -5.89
N ARG A 22 -0.02 -3.44 -6.46
CA ARG A 22 0.77 -4.63 -6.10
C ARG A 22 1.21 -4.61 -4.64
N PHE A 23 1.67 -3.46 -4.14
CA PHE A 23 2.06 -3.29 -2.75
C PHE A 23 0.88 -3.52 -1.81
N VAL A 24 -0.29 -2.94 -2.10
CA VAL A 24 -1.51 -3.07 -1.28
C VAL A 24 -2.00 -4.52 -1.23
N SER A 25 -2.04 -5.22 -2.37
CA SER A 25 -2.37 -6.65 -2.44
C SER A 25 -1.40 -7.51 -1.64
N GLY A 26 -0.10 -7.19 -1.71
CA GLY A 26 0.90 -7.87 -0.90
C GLY A 26 0.72 -7.63 0.61
N ALA A 27 0.31 -6.41 0.99
CA ALA A 27 0.09 -6.02 2.37
C ALA A 27 -1.17 -6.68 2.96
N GLU A 28 -2.20 -6.91 2.15
CA GLU A 28 -3.41 -7.68 2.50
C GLU A 28 -3.05 -9.13 2.87
N ALA A 29 -2.18 -9.74 2.07
CA ALA A 29 -1.73 -11.12 2.32
C ALA A 29 -1.02 -11.27 3.68
N LEU A 30 -0.29 -10.24 4.14
CA LEU A 30 0.33 -10.23 5.47
C LEU A 30 -0.69 -10.11 6.60
N GLN A 31 -1.75 -9.33 6.40
CA GLN A 31 -2.81 -9.14 7.39
C GLN A 31 -3.51 -10.46 7.75
N SER A 32 -3.64 -11.35 6.76
CA SER A 32 -4.34 -12.62 6.91
C SER A 32 -3.65 -13.63 7.84
N ASP A 33 -2.39 -13.37 8.23
CA ASP A 33 -1.63 -14.25 9.12
C ASP A 33 -1.21 -13.53 10.41
N ALA A 34 -1.88 -13.88 11.51
CA ALA A 34 -1.65 -13.30 12.83
C ALA A 34 -0.20 -13.46 13.34
N ARG A 35 0.56 -14.43 12.82
CA ARG A 35 1.97 -14.67 13.20
C ARG A 35 2.90 -13.53 12.78
N ASN A 36 2.45 -12.65 11.89
CA ASN A 36 3.20 -11.47 11.47
C ASN A 36 3.16 -10.32 12.50
N PHE A 37 2.38 -10.45 13.58
CA PHE A 37 2.16 -9.39 14.56
C PHE A 37 2.60 -9.82 15.95
N THR A 38 3.30 -8.93 16.66
CA THR A 38 3.79 -9.21 18.02
C THR A 38 2.68 -9.14 19.08
N ASN A 39 1.62 -8.37 18.81
CA ASN A 39 0.46 -8.22 19.70
C ASN A 39 -0.75 -7.65 18.92
N GLU A 40 -1.93 -7.72 19.54
CA GLU A 40 -3.20 -7.25 18.96
C GLU A 40 -3.20 -5.75 18.61
N ARG A 41 -2.46 -4.93 19.38
CA ARG A 41 -2.33 -3.50 19.11
C ARG A 41 -1.61 -3.26 17.78
N MET A 42 -0.49 -3.93 17.56
CA MET A 42 0.25 -3.84 16.29
C MET A 42 -0.61 -4.32 15.12
N GLN A 43 -1.35 -5.41 15.29
CA GLN A 43 -2.27 -5.91 14.27
C GLN A 43 -3.36 -4.87 13.93
N SER A 44 -3.93 -4.22 14.95
CA SER A 44 -4.95 -3.18 14.77
C SER A 44 -4.40 -1.94 14.07
N GLU A 45 -3.20 -1.48 14.47
CA GLU A 45 -2.52 -0.35 13.83
C GLU A 45 -2.17 -0.66 12.37
N TYR A 46 -1.71 -1.89 12.08
CA TYR A 46 -1.43 -2.35 10.73
C TYR A 46 -2.71 -2.42 9.89
N GLN A 47 -3.79 -3.00 10.41
CA GLN A 47 -5.07 -3.11 9.71
C GLN A 47 -5.65 -1.72 9.38
N ALA A 48 -5.58 -0.78 10.31
CA ALA A 48 -6.01 0.60 10.05
C ALA A 48 -5.18 1.25 8.94
N CYS A 49 -3.86 1.09 8.97
CA CYS A 49 -2.98 1.61 7.93
C CYS A 49 -3.23 0.95 6.56
N TRP A 50 -3.46 -0.37 6.53
CA TRP A 50 -3.79 -1.10 5.31
C TRP A 50 -5.13 -0.66 4.72
N PHE A 51 -6.13 -0.39 5.55
CA PHE A 51 -7.40 0.12 5.07
C PHE A 51 -7.27 1.50 4.41
N GLU A 52 -6.44 2.39 4.96
CA GLU A 52 -6.12 3.68 4.33
C GLU A 52 -5.41 3.48 2.97
N LEU A 53 -4.46 2.53 2.87
CA LEU A 53 -3.82 2.16 1.60
C LEU A 53 -4.85 1.70 0.56
N GLU A 54 -5.79 0.85 0.97
CA GLU A 54 -6.83 0.31 0.08
C GLU A 54 -7.81 1.39 -0.39
N ILE A 55 -8.10 2.41 0.43
CA ILE A 55 -8.91 3.56 -0.02
C ILE A 55 -8.20 4.29 -1.17
N VAL A 56 -6.91 4.61 -1.02
CA VAL A 56 -6.15 5.29 -2.08
C VAL A 56 -6.09 4.43 -3.35
N ASN A 57 -5.86 3.12 -3.18
CA ASN A 57 -5.84 2.15 -4.28
C ASN A 57 -7.18 2.10 -5.02
N ALA A 58 -8.29 1.99 -4.29
CA ALA A 58 -9.64 1.92 -4.87
C ALA A 58 -10.02 3.21 -5.59
N LEU A 59 -9.69 4.39 -5.03
CA LEU A 59 -9.96 5.68 -5.67
C LEU A 59 -9.14 5.87 -6.95
N ALA A 60 -7.85 5.52 -6.92
CA ALA A 60 -7.00 5.61 -8.10
C ALA A 60 -7.43 4.61 -9.18
N LEU A 61 -7.84 3.39 -8.78
CA LEU A 61 -8.35 2.37 -9.70
C LEU A 61 -9.64 2.86 -10.38
N ASP A 62 -10.63 3.33 -9.62
CA ASP A 62 -11.90 3.82 -10.16
C ASP A 62 -11.71 4.94 -11.19
N GLU A 63 -10.81 5.90 -10.91
CA GLU A 63 -10.51 6.98 -11.84
C GLU A 63 -9.77 6.47 -13.09
N TRP A 64 -8.76 5.61 -12.93
CA TRP A 64 -8.05 5.00 -14.06
C TRP A 64 -8.98 4.17 -14.96
N GLU A 65 -9.93 3.43 -14.38
CA GLU A 65 -10.95 2.69 -15.13
C GLU A 65 -11.92 3.65 -15.85
N SER A 66 -12.31 4.75 -15.21
CA SER A 66 -13.17 5.79 -15.78
C SER A 66 -12.50 6.53 -16.94
N ASP A 67 -11.17 6.70 -16.90
CA ASP A 67 -10.35 7.26 -17.98
C ASP A 67 -10.12 6.27 -19.15
N GLY A 68 -10.69 5.07 -19.08
CA GLY A 68 -10.61 4.06 -20.14
C GLY A 68 -9.36 3.18 -20.08
N LYS A 69 -8.75 3.04 -18.89
CA LYS A 69 -7.60 2.16 -18.63
C LYS A 69 -6.36 2.48 -19.48
N PRO A 70 -5.91 3.74 -19.54
CA PRO A 70 -4.75 4.11 -20.34
C PRO A 70 -3.47 3.40 -19.83
N ASP A 71 -2.60 2.98 -20.75
CA ASP A 71 -1.30 2.36 -20.41
C ASP A 71 -0.39 3.32 -19.62
N VAL A 72 -0.53 4.63 -19.86
CA VAL A 72 0.21 5.69 -19.17
C VAL A 72 -0.78 6.57 -18.41
N TRP A 73 -0.68 6.54 -17.07
CA TRP A 73 -1.55 7.31 -16.17
C TRP A 73 -0.76 7.94 -15.02
N LEU A 74 0.46 8.40 -15.33
CA LEU A 74 1.38 8.95 -14.33
C LEU A 74 1.00 10.35 -13.86
N ASP A 75 0.47 11.21 -14.74
CA ASP A 75 0.18 12.60 -14.38
C ASP A 75 -0.97 12.68 -13.34
N PRO A 76 -2.14 12.06 -13.57
CA PRO A 76 -3.17 11.88 -12.54
C PRO A 76 -2.64 11.31 -11.22
N TRP A 77 -1.87 10.23 -11.30
CA TRP A 77 -1.27 9.58 -10.13
C TRP A 77 -0.40 10.53 -9.32
N ASN A 78 0.54 11.20 -10.00
CA ASN A 78 1.51 12.11 -9.38
C ASN A 78 0.83 13.32 -8.74
N GLU A 79 -0.23 13.84 -9.36
CA GLU A 79 -0.95 15.02 -8.87
C GLU A 79 -1.86 14.71 -7.69
N ARG A 80 -2.60 13.59 -7.74
CA ARG A 80 -3.71 13.34 -6.81
C ARG A 80 -3.45 12.31 -5.72
N TYR A 81 -2.57 11.33 -5.96
CA TYR A 81 -2.50 10.13 -5.09
C TYR A 81 -1.11 9.87 -4.51
N LYS A 82 -0.06 10.27 -5.23
CA LYS A 82 1.31 9.89 -4.91
C LYS A 82 1.79 10.33 -3.53
N GLN A 83 1.36 11.49 -3.06
CA GLN A 83 1.78 11.98 -1.74
C GLN A 83 1.19 11.12 -0.62
N ASP A 84 -0.12 10.90 -0.63
CA ASP A 84 -0.80 10.04 0.35
C ASP A 84 -0.27 8.60 0.28
N ALA A 85 -0.08 8.08 -0.93
CA ALA A 85 0.52 6.78 -1.16
C ALA A 85 1.90 6.64 -0.49
N LYS A 86 2.78 7.64 -0.64
CA LYS A 86 4.11 7.65 0.00
C LYS A 86 4.03 7.66 1.52
N GLU A 87 3.16 8.50 2.08
CA GLU A 87 2.99 8.62 3.53
C GLU A 87 2.49 7.31 4.14
N LEU A 88 1.50 6.69 3.51
CA LEU A 88 0.92 5.43 3.95
C LEU A 88 1.89 4.24 3.81
N VAL A 89 2.62 4.16 2.69
CA VAL A 89 3.69 3.14 2.51
C VAL A 89 4.74 3.29 3.61
N GLY A 90 5.19 4.52 3.89
CA GLY A 90 6.16 4.79 4.96
C GLY A 90 5.63 4.42 6.35
N LYS A 91 4.36 4.73 6.64
CA LYS A 91 3.67 4.37 7.89
C LYS A 91 3.59 2.85 8.05
N LEU A 92 3.17 2.12 7.03
CA LEU A 92 3.11 0.65 7.06
C LEU A 92 4.50 0.03 7.29
N CYS A 93 5.52 0.51 6.56
CA CYS A 93 6.90 0.05 6.75
C CYS A 93 7.39 0.31 8.17
N SER A 94 7.08 1.47 8.74
CA SER A 94 7.45 1.80 10.12
C SER A 94 6.81 0.87 11.15
N LEU A 95 5.60 0.35 10.90
CA LEU A 95 4.97 -0.66 11.75
C LEU A 95 5.67 -2.03 11.65
N LEU A 96 6.03 -2.43 10.42
CA LEU A 96 6.73 -3.70 10.14
C LEU A 96 8.19 -3.70 10.62
N SER A 97 8.87 -2.55 10.62
CA SER A 97 10.24 -2.44 11.11
C SER A 97 10.34 -2.48 12.64
N ARG A 98 9.23 -2.24 13.35
CA ARG A 98 9.15 -2.32 14.83
C ARG A 98 8.95 -3.74 15.35
N SER A 99 8.73 -4.69 14.46
CA SER A 99 8.39 -6.09 14.76
C SER A 99 9.55 -7.06 14.49
N VAL A 100 10.67 -6.56 13.96
CA VAL A 100 11.92 -7.31 13.74
C VAL A 100 12.91 -7.04 14.87
#